data_AF-A0A643IPS6-F1
#
_entry.id   AF-A0A643IPS6-F1
#
_cell.length_a   1.000
_cell.length_b   1.000
_cell.length_c   1.000
_cell.angle_alpha   90.00
_cell.angle_beta   90.00
_cell.angle_gamma   90.00
#
_symmetry.space_group_name_H-M   'P 1'
#
loop_
_entity.id
_entity.type
_entity.pdbx_description
1 polymer ?
#
loop_
_entity_poly.entity_id
_entity_poly.type
_entity_poly.pdbx_seq_one_letter_code
_entity_poly.pdbx_strand_id
1 'polypeptide(L)'
;LVDQLSRLPSRQAQLELVPGSEVGGSRVRLKGERDKPWRVSAMRNNDGDVSTGEQQMGLGLDWDSPLGLADQLNLRANRDAVTDRWRHSDSQSLFYSLPWGWWTFTYGYSQSDYRTRN
;
A
#
# COMPACT_ATOMS: atom_id res chain seq x y z
N LEU A 1 -19.12 2.73 5.05
CA LEU A 1 -18.42 2.08 6.18
C LEU A 1 -17.97 0.67 5.82
N VAL A 2 -18.84 -0.18 5.25
CA VAL A 2 -18.47 -1.51 4.71
C VAL A 2 -17.39 -1.43 3.62
N ASP A 3 -17.55 -0.53 2.65
CA ASP A 3 -16.58 -0.37 1.54
C ASP A 3 -15.15 -0.03 1.97
N GLN A 4 -14.97 0.61 3.14
CA GLN A 4 -13.63 0.96 3.63
C GLN A 4 -12.90 -0.25 4.22
N LEU A 5 -13.63 -1.28 4.65
CA LEU A 5 -13.04 -2.51 5.20
C LEU A 5 -12.66 -3.49 4.09
N SER A 6 -13.42 -3.54 2.99
CA SER A 6 -13.12 -4.38 1.81
C SER A 6 -11.81 -3.99 1.11
N ARG A 7 -11.31 -2.78 1.36
CA ARG A 7 -10.06 -2.25 0.78
C ARG A 7 -8.81 -2.90 1.35
N LEU A 8 -8.86 -3.44 2.56
CA LEU A 8 -7.69 -3.98 3.25
C LEU A 8 -7.58 -5.47 2.96
N PRO A 9 -6.58 -5.93 2.19
CA PRO A 9 -6.48 -7.35 1.85
C PRO A 9 -6.25 -8.23 3.08
N SER A 10 -5.64 -7.69 4.15
CA SER A 10 -5.47 -8.37 5.45
C SER A 10 -6.74 -8.46 6.30
N ARG A 11 -7.84 -7.80 5.90
CA ARG A 11 -9.12 -7.79 6.62
C ARG A 11 -10.29 -7.95 5.66
N GLN A 12 -10.50 -9.18 5.19
CA GLN A 12 -11.72 -9.55 4.47
C GLN A 12 -12.90 -9.56 5.45
N ALA A 13 -13.53 -8.40 5.60
CA ALA A 13 -14.72 -8.23 6.45
C ALA A 13 -15.96 -8.76 5.73
N GLN A 14 -16.48 -9.91 6.17
CA GLN A 14 -17.84 -10.33 5.84
C GLN A 14 -18.78 -9.73 6.88
N LEU A 15 -19.61 -8.77 6.45
CA LEU A 15 -20.71 -8.29 7.28
C LEU A 15 -21.87 -9.29 7.19
N GLU A 16 -22.24 -9.84 8.33
CA GLU A 16 -23.51 -10.53 8.49
C GLU A 16 -24.47 -9.68 9.30
N LEU A 17 -25.66 -9.44 8.74
CA LEU A 17 -26.79 -8.87 9.46
C LEU A 17 -27.50 -9.99 10.20
N VAL A 18 -27.43 -9.98 11.53
CA VAL A 18 -28.15 -10.92 12.39
C VAL A 18 -29.28 -10.20 13.12
N PRO A 19 -30.45 -10.85 13.32
CA PRO A 19 -31.57 -10.23 14.01
C PRO A 19 -31.17 -9.75 15.41
N GLY A 20 -31.56 -8.52 15.74
CA GLY A 20 -31.33 -7.90 17.05
C GLY A 20 -32.27 -8.46 18.11
N SER A 21 -31.98 -8.13 19.37
CA SER A 21 -32.81 -8.54 20.53
C SER A 21 -34.09 -7.70 20.70
N GLU A 22 -34.17 -6.55 20.06
CA GLU A 22 -35.34 -5.67 20.08
C GLU A 22 -36.06 -5.67 18.72
N VAL A 23 -37.38 -5.49 18.75
CA VAL A 23 -38.21 -5.37 17.53
C VAL A 23 -37.75 -4.15 16.74
N GLY A 24 -37.32 -4.38 15.49
CA GLY A 24 -36.76 -3.33 14.61
C GLY A 24 -35.23 -3.14 14.73
N GLY A 25 -34.57 -3.84 15.66
CA GLY A 25 -33.11 -3.82 15.80
C GLY A 25 -32.43 -4.87 14.94
N SER A 26 -31.28 -4.54 14.35
CA SER A 26 -30.38 -5.48 13.69
C SER A 26 -28.99 -5.38 14.30
N ARG A 27 -28.32 -6.52 14.53
CA ARG A 27 -26.94 -6.57 14.98
C ARG A 27 -26.04 -6.84 13.79
N VAL A 28 -25.00 -6.03 13.62
CA VAL A 28 -23.99 -6.26 12.60
C VAL A 28 -22.87 -7.10 13.20
N ARG A 29 -22.64 -8.29 12.66
CA ARG A 29 -21.49 -9.12 13.02
C ARG A 29 -20.44 -9.04 11.92
N LEU A 30 -19.23 -8.65 12.31
CA LEU A 30 -18.05 -8.76 11.46
C LEU A 30 -17.44 -10.15 11.64
N LYS A 31 -17.47 -10.96 10.58
CA LYS A 31 -16.69 -12.19 10.47
C LYS A 31 -15.53 -11.96 9.51
N GLY A 32 -14.36 -12.50 9.84
CA GLY A 32 -13.16 -12.40 9.02
C GLY A 32 -11.93 -12.79 9.83
N GLU A 33 -11.09 -13.64 9.27
CA GLU A 33 -9.79 -13.97 9.88
C GLU A 33 -8.84 -12.79 9.64
N ARG A 34 -8.12 -12.37 10.70
CA ARG A 34 -7.08 -11.35 10.58
C ARG A 34 -5.82 -12.02 10.08
N ASP A 35 -5.47 -11.73 8.83
CA ASP A 35 -4.15 -12.06 8.31
C ASP A 35 -3.08 -11.10 8.85
N LYS A 36 -1.82 -11.40 8.56
CA LYS A 36 -0.71 -10.50 8.88
C LYS A 36 -0.99 -9.13 8.25
N PRO A 37 -0.94 -8.03 9.02
CA PRO A 37 -1.32 -6.70 8.55
C PRO A 37 -0.24 -6.05 7.68
N TRP A 38 0.84 -6.76 7.37
CA TRP A 38 1.92 -6.23 6.54
C TRP A 38 2.35 -7.23 5.49
N ARG A 39 2.79 -6.72 4.34
CA ARG A 39 3.30 -7.50 3.20
C ARG A 39 4.55 -6.83 2.65
N VAL A 40 5.53 -7.66 2.30
CA VAL A 40 6.77 -7.21 1.67
C VAL A 40 6.83 -7.80 0.27
N SER A 41 7.22 -6.99 -0.71
CA SER A 41 7.42 -7.41 -2.09
C SER A 41 8.80 -7.01 -2.56
N ALA A 42 9.44 -7.86 -3.36
CA ALA A 42 10.63 -7.50 -4.11
C ALA A 42 10.34 -7.70 -5.60
N MET A 43 10.82 -6.81 -6.44
CA MET A 43 10.67 -6.90 -7.89
C MET A 43 11.98 -6.58 -8.60
N ARG A 44 12.13 -7.13 -9.80
CA ARG A 44 13.21 -6.82 -10.73
C ARG A 44 12.64 -6.84 -12.14
N ASN A 45 12.81 -5.76 -12.88
CA ASN A 45 12.30 -5.60 -14.24
C ASN A 45 13.34 -4.89 -15.11
N ASN A 46 13.05 -4.81 -16.40
CA ASN A 46 13.89 -4.16 -17.42
C ASN A 46 13.20 -2.95 -18.07
N ASP A 47 12.28 -2.32 -17.35
CA ASP A 47 11.46 -1.19 -17.84
C ASP A 47 12.18 0.17 -17.73
N GLY A 48 13.44 0.20 -17.31
CA GLY A 48 14.22 1.43 -17.19
C GLY A 48 14.77 1.92 -18.54
N ASP A 49 15.21 3.18 -18.59
CA ASP A 49 15.80 3.72 -19.82
C ASP A 49 17.23 3.24 -20.04
N VAL A 50 17.62 3.06 -21.31
CA VAL A 50 18.99 2.71 -21.72
C VAL A 50 20.04 3.69 -21.14
N SER A 51 19.65 4.96 -21.00
CA SER A 51 20.50 6.06 -20.54
C SER A 51 20.64 6.16 -19.01
N THR A 52 19.67 5.67 -18.23
CA THR A 52 19.65 5.77 -16.75
C THR A 52 19.75 4.42 -16.03
N GLY A 53 19.61 3.31 -16.76
CA GLY A 53 19.72 1.94 -16.26
C GLY A 53 18.50 1.11 -16.63
N GLU A 54 18.63 0.21 -17.60
CA GLU A 54 17.52 -0.61 -18.12
C GLU A 54 16.96 -1.56 -17.06
N GLN A 55 17.85 -2.19 -16.29
CA GLN A 55 17.47 -3.13 -15.24
C GLN A 55 17.21 -2.38 -13.93
N GLN A 56 16.01 -2.49 -13.39
CA GLN A 56 15.61 -1.89 -12.13
C GLN A 56 15.29 -2.99 -11.11
N MET A 57 15.53 -2.71 -9.83
CA MET A 57 15.09 -3.52 -8.71
C MET A 57 14.28 -2.66 -7.74
N GLY A 58 13.28 -3.26 -7.11
CA GLY A 58 12.38 -2.56 -6.21
C GLY A 58 12.05 -3.38 -4.97
N LEU A 59 11.84 -2.67 -3.86
CA LEU A 59 11.30 -3.19 -2.61
C LEU A 59 10.02 -2.43 -2.28
N GLY A 60 9.01 -3.16 -1.81
CA GLY A 60 7.75 -2.62 -1.36
C GLY A 60 7.38 -3.14 0.02
N LEU A 61 6.82 -2.25 0.85
CA LEU A 61 6.18 -2.60 2.10
C LEU A 61 4.77 -2.01 2.09
N ASP A 62 3.78 -2.88 2.25
CA ASP A 62 2.40 -2.52 2.49
C ASP A 62 2.06 -2.82 3.94
N TRP A 63 1.53 -1.85 4.67
CA TRP A 63 1.06 -2.04 6.04
C TRP A 63 -0.37 -1.56 6.16
N ASP A 64 -1.26 -2.51 6.36
CA ASP A 64 -2.69 -2.35 6.54
C ASP A 64 -3.03 -2.04 8.01
N SER A 65 -3.78 -0.97 8.20
CA SER A 65 -4.29 -0.46 9.48
C SER A 65 -3.25 -0.31 10.59
N PRO A 66 -2.12 0.40 10.38
CA PRO A 66 -1.13 0.62 11.44
C PRO A 66 -1.72 1.34 12.66
N LEU A 67 -2.66 2.28 12.49
CA LEU A 67 -3.38 2.94 13.59
C LEU A 67 -4.68 2.23 13.97
N GLY A 68 -5.06 1.17 13.27
CA GLY A 68 -6.31 0.45 13.49
C GLY A 68 -7.56 1.15 12.96
N LEU A 69 -7.41 2.26 12.23
CA LEU A 69 -8.49 3.13 11.74
C LEU A 69 -8.89 2.83 10.28
N ALA A 70 -8.71 1.58 9.86
CA ALA A 70 -8.81 1.18 8.45
C ALA A 70 -7.89 1.98 7.51
N ASP A 71 -6.79 2.51 8.05
CA ASP A 71 -5.74 3.23 7.37
C ASP A 71 -4.80 2.28 6.61
N GLN A 72 -3.97 2.82 5.72
CA GLN A 72 -2.99 2.04 4.95
C GLN A 72 -1.73 2.87 4.69
N LEU A 73 -0.58 2.26 4.94
CA LEU A 73 0.74 2.78 4.59
C LEU A 73 1.33 1.95 3.44
N ASN A 74 1.95 2.63 2.50
CA ASN A 74 2.62 2.07 1.35
C ASN A 74 3.99 2.73 1.23
N LEU A 75 5.04 1.92 1.30
CA LEU A 75 6.42 2.35 1.06
C LEU A 75 6.95 1.62 -0.16
N ARG A 76 7.65 2.34 -1.02
CA ARG A 76 8.34 1.80 -2.18
C ARG A 76 9.73 2.40 -2.26
N ALA A 77 10.71 1.58 -2.62
CA ALA A 77 12.06 2.02 -2.93
C ALA A 77 12.52 1.26 -4.17
N ASN A 78 13.00 1.96 -5.20
CA ASN A 78 13.49 1.39 -6.44
C ASN A 78 14.86 1.95 -6.76
N ARG A 79 15.71 1.13 -7.36
CA ARG A 79 17.04 1.52 -7.82
C ARG A 79 17.43 0.76 -9.08
N ASP A 80 18.40 1.30 -9.81
CA ASP A 80 19.10 0.56 -10.85
C ASP A 80 19.75 -0.72 -10.28
N ALA A 81 19.55 -1.83 -11.00
CA ALA A 81 20.06 -3.15 -10.63
C ALA A 81 21.48 -3.42 -11.16
N VAL A 82 21.91 -2.66 -12.17
CA VAL A 82 23.25 -2.74 -12.77
C VAL A 82 23.92 -1.40 -12.53
N THR A 83 24.57 -1.28 -11.38
CA THR A 83 25.30 -0.07 -11.00
C THR A 83 26.57 0.03 -11.82
N ASP A 84 26.45 0.60 -13.01
CA ASP A 84 27.59 1.07 -13.78
C ASP A 84 27.98 2.45 -13.24
N ARG A 85 29.27 2.78 -13.19
CA ARG A 85 29.81 3.97 -12.49
C ARG A 85 29.29 5.32 -13.04
N TRP A 86 28.45 5.28 -14.07
CA TRP A 86 28.03 6.38 -14.92
C TRP A 86 26.50 6.53 -15.04
N ARG A 87 25.70 5.55 -14.59
CA ARG A 87 24.23 5.54 -14.73
C ARG A 87 23.62 5.14 -13.39
N HIS A 88 22.82 6.03 -12.80
CA HIS A 88 22.19 5.80 -11.50
C HIS A 88 20.79 6.41 -11.49
N SER A 89 19.82 5.61 -11.06
CA SER A 89 18.46 6.06 -10.81
C SER A 89 17.99 5.45 -9.50
N ASP A 90 17.59 6.30 -8.56
CA ASP A 90 17.00 5.90 -7.27
C ASP A 90 15.66 6.62 -7.13
N SER A 91 14.65 5.92 -6.63
CA SER A 91 13.37 6.52 -6.29
C SER A 91 12.79 5.91 -5.04
N GLN A 92 12.20 6.77 -4.20
CA GLN A 92 11.57 6.37 -2.96
C GLN A 92 10.23 7.08 -2.86
N SER A 93 9.21 6.33 -2.48
CA SER A 93 7.87 6.90 -2.28
C SER A 93 7.20 6.35 -1.03
N LEU A 94 6.42 7.24 -0.43
CA LEU A 94 5.57 6.99 0.72
C LEU A 94 4.17 7.45 0.36
N PHE A 95 3.21 6.56 0.57
CA PHE A 95 1.80 6.85 0.44
C PHE A 95 1.07 6.42 1.70
N TYR A 96 0.23 7.29 2.24
CA TYR A 96 -0.58 7.03 3.42
C TYR A 96 -2.02 7.44 3.16
N SER A 97 -2.99 6.61 3.56
CA SER A 97 -4.40 6.92 3.42
C SER A 97 -5.19 6.53 4.66
N LEU A 98 -5.99 7.47 5.15
CA LEU A 98 -6.79 7.35 6.37
C LEU A 98 -8.26 7.67 6.05
N PRO A 99 -9.18 6.70 6.10
CA PRO A 99 -10.60 6.96 6.01
C PRO A 99 -11.15 7.44 7.36
N TRP A 100 -12.04 8.44 7.33
CA TRP A 100 -12.75 8.95 8.50
C TRP A 100 -14.20 9.24 8.16
N GLY A 101 -15.08 8.29 8.45
CA GLY A 101 -16.52 8.40 8.13
C GLY A 101 -16.75 8.53 6.62
N TRP A 102 -17.16 9.71 6.18
CA TRP A 102 -17.39 10.05 4.76
C TRP A 102 -16.14 10.60 4.06
N TRP A 103 -15.10 10.95 4.80
CA TRP A 103 -13.89 11.56 4.29
C TRP A 103 -12.78 10.53 4.12
N THR A 104 -11.87 10.77 3.16
CA THR A 104 -10.63 10.00 3.04
C THR A 104 -9.47 10.98 2.90
N PHE A 105 -8.55 10.95 3.85
CA PHE A 105 -7.33 11.73 3.82
C PHE A 105 -6.24 10.92 3.15
N THR A 106 -5.47 11.56 2.27
CA THR A 106 -4.34 10.93 1.59
C THR A 106 -3.11 11.84 1.72
N TYR A 107 -1.95 11.23 1.94
CA TYR A 107 -0.66 11.89 1.99
C TYR A 107 0.31 11.12 1.11
N GLY A 108 0.98 11.83 0.20
CA GLY A 108 1.94 11.26 -0.74
C GLY A 108 3.24 12.04 -0.69
N TYR A 109 4.36 11.31 -0.63
CA TYR A 109 5.70 11.83 -0.78
C TYR A 109 6.46 10.97 -1.77
N SER A 110 7.21 11.58 -2.67
CA SER A 110 8.02 10.87 -3.67
C SER A 110 9.28 11.67 -3.96
N GLN A 111 10.42 10.99 -3.95
CA GLN A 111 11.71 11.51 -4.37
C GLN A 111 12.27 10.61 -5.46
N SER A 112 12.84 11.21 -6.50
CA SER A 112 13.51 10.49 -7.58
C SER A 112 14.77 11.25 -7.98
N ASP A 113 15.91 10.57 -7.93
CA ASP A 113 17.19 11.10 -8.33
C ASP A 113 17.70 10.33 -9.56
N TYR A 114 18.12 11.06 -10.59
CA TYR A 114 18.72 10.48 -11.79
C TYR A 114 20.03 11.19 -12.10
N ARG A 115 21.04 10.42 -12.51
CA ARG A 115 22.31 10.95 -13.01
C ARG A 115 22.56 10.41 -14.41
N THR A 116 22.57 11.33 -15.37
CA THR A 116 23.07 11.11 -16.73
C THR A 116 24.24 12.08 -16.96
N ARG A 117 25.29 11.64 -17.63
CA ARG A 117 26.38 12.52 -18.06
C ARG A 117 26.25 12.74 -19.58
N ASN A 118 26.19 14.00 -20.00
CA ASN A 118 26.46 14.41 -21.38
C ASN A 118 27.96 14.27 -21.70
#